data_AF-A0A0G0JVP9-F1
#
_entry.id   AF-A0A0G0JVP9-F1
#
_cell.length_a   1.000
_cell.length_b   1.000
_cell.length_c   1.000
_cell.angle_alpha   90.00
_cell.angle_beta   90.00
_cell.angle_gamma   90.00
#
_symmetry.space_group_name_H-M   'P 1'
#
loop_
_entity.id
_entity.type
_entity.pdbx_description
1 polymer ?
#
loop_
_entity_poly.entity_id
_entity_poly.type
_entity_poly.pdbx_seq_one_letter_code
_entity_poly.pdbx_strand_id
1 'polypeptide(L)'
;MNNIVNISDFRNNISDYINRVIYNKDSFLLKKGKSIVAKVVVYKEQKELLIEDKIKKYAGIWSDKEANLIRKYARKLRKEVKLIPRKYDLSG
;
A
#
# COMPACT_ATOMS: atom_id res chain seq x y z
N MET A 1 6.71 12.11 -13.90
CA MET A 1 7.65 12.60 -14.94
C MET A 1 8.84 11.65 -14.94
N ASN A 2 9.18 11.00 -16.07
CA ASN A 2 10.30 10.04 -16.09
C ASN A 2 11.60 10.81 -16.27
N ASN A 3 12.47 10.81 -15.25
CA ASN A 3 13.77 11.47 -15.33
C ASN A 3 14.75 10.58 -16.11
N ILE A 4 15.35 11.10 -17.19
CA ILE A 4 16.34 10.36 -17.98
C ILE A 4 17.73 10.64 -17.41
N VAL A 5 18.44 9.57 -17.04
CA VAL A 5 19.75 9.65 -16.37
C VAL A 5 20.76 8.79 -17.13
N ASN A 6 22.00 9.27 -17.26
CA ASN A 6 23.07 8.51 -17.88
C ASN A 6 23.53 7.38 -16.95
N ILE A 7 23.85 6.21 -17.52
CA ILE A 7 24.19 5.04 -16.70
C ILE A 7 25.47 5.24 -15.87
N SER A 8 26.41 6.05 -16.36
CA SER A 8 27.63 6.43 -15.62
C SER A 8 27.29 7.19 -14.35
N ASP A 9 26.41 8.18 -14.46
CA ASP A 9 26.05 9.08 -13.36
C ASP A 9 25.23 8.33 -12.32
N PHE A 10 24.34 7.44 -12.79
CA PHE A 10 23.59 6.54 -11.93
C PHE A 10 24.50 5.60 -11.14
N ARG A 11 25.49 4.97 -11.79
CA ARG A 11 26.45 4.08 -11.12
C ARG A 11 27.28 4.83 -10.08
N ASN A 12 27.76 6.02 -10.43
CA ASN A 12 28.62 6.80 -9.55
C ASN A 12 27.88 7.34 -8.32
N ASN A 13 26.54 7.51 -8.39
CA ASN A 13 25.70 8.03 -7.30
C ASN A 13 24.58 7.06 -6.90
N ILE A 14 24.86 5.74 -6.93
CA ILE A 14 23.82 4.72 -6.85
C ILE A 14 23.00 4.80 -5.55
N SER A 15 23.64 5.11 -4.42
CA SER A 15 22.99 5.27 -3.12
C SER A 15 21.96 6.40 -3.12
N ASP A 16 22.29 7.55 -3.70
CA ASP A 16 21.38 8.70 -3.78
C ASP A 16 20.17 8.38 -4.66
N TYR A 17 20.41 7.74 -5.81
CA TYR A 17 19.31 7.34 -6.68
C TYR A 17 18.42 6.29 -6.02
N ILE A 18 18.97 5.30 -5.32
CA ILE A 18 18.19 4.32 -4.55
C ILE A 18 17.35 5.03 -3.49
N ASN A 19 17.92 5.97 -2.74
CA ASN A 19 17.18 6.74 -1.74
C ASN A 19 16.03 7.53 -2.36
N ARG A 20 16.25 8.20 -3.50
CA ARG A 20 15.21 8.95 -4.22
C ARG A 20 14.12 8.03 -4.75
N VAL A 21 14.48 6.87 -5.28
CA VAL A 21 13.51 5.86 -5.71
C VAL A 21 12.68 5.43 -4.51
N ILE A 22 13.30 4.95 -3.43
CA ILE A 22 12.59 4.38 -2.27
C ILE A 22 11.74 5.40 -1.53
N TYR A 23 12.30 6.55 -1.17
CA TYR A 23 11.64 7.52 -0.29
C TYR A 23 10.77 8.52 -1.05
N ASN A 24 11.24 9.03 -2.19
CA ASN A 24 10.52 10.05 -2.96
C ASN A 24 9.60 9.44 -4.04
N LYS A 25 9.64 8.10 -4.22
CA LYS A 25 8.88 7.38 -5.25
C LYS A 25 9.19 7.86 -6.66
N ASP A 26 10.40 8.37 -6.87
CA ASP A 26 10.89 8.78 -8.18
C ASP A 26 11.05 7.57 -9.10
N SER A 27 10.97 7.80 -10.41
CA SER A 27 11.29 6.80 -11.43
C SER A 27 12.26 7.35 -12.46
N PHE A 28 13.22 6.52 -12.84
CA PHE A 28 14.33 6.91 -13.71
C PHE A 28 14.41 6.00 -14.93
N LEU A 29 14.72 6.59 -16.08
CA LEU A 29 15.09 5.88 -17.30
C LEU A 29 16.60 5.99 -17.47
N LEU A 30 17.29 4.85 -17.50
CA LEU A 30 18.73 4.79 -17.69
C LEU A 30 19.03 4.78 -19.18
N LYS A 31 19.84 5.76 -19.62
CA LYS A 31 20.38 5.80 -20.98
C LYS A 31 21.83 5.35 -21.01
N LYS A 32 22.22 4.69 -22.10
CA LYS A 32 23.61 4.42 -22.47
C LYS A 32 23.82 4.99 -23.88
N GLY A 33 24.61 6.06 -23.99
CA GLY A 33 24.75 6.81 -25.23
C GLY A 33 23.42 7.48 -25.63
N LYS A 34 22.91 7.16 -26.81
CA LYS A 34 21.63 7.69 -27.34
C LYS A 34 20.42 6.81 -27.02
N SER A 35 20.62 5.63 -26.43
CA SER A 35 19.57 4.63 -26.24
C SER A 35 19.18 4.48 -24.78
N ILE A 36 17.89 4.26 -24.52
CA ILE A 36 17.38 3.87 -23.21
C ILE A 36 17.60 2.36 -23.05
N VAL A 37 18.17 1.95 -21.92
CA VAL A 37 18.55 0.55 -21.65
C VAL A 37 17.83 -0.07 -20.45
N ALA A 38 17.36 0.75 -19.51
CA ALA A 38 16.68 0.24 -18.32
C ALA A 38 15.74 1.29 -17.71
N LYS A 39 14.81 0.83 -16.88
CA LYS A 39 13.93 1.68 -16.07
C LYS A 39 14.04 1.25 -14.61
N VAL A 40 14.33 2.21 -13.73
CA VAL A 40 14.39 2.00 -12.28
C VAL A 40 13.10 2.54 -11.67
N VAL A 41 12.41 1.68 -10.94
CA VAL A 41 11.16 1.99 -10.23
C VAL A 41 11.18 1.33 -8.87
N VAL A 42 10.45 1.89 -7.92
CA VAL A 42 10.14 1.18 -6.67
C VAL A 42 9.32 -0.05 -7.02
N TYR A 43 9.78 -1.21 -6.57
CA TYR A 43 8.93 -2.38 -6.51
C TYR A 43 7.82 -2.09 -5.51
N LYS A 44 6.65 -1.69 -6.01
CA LYS A 44 5.45 -1.79 -5.21
C LYS A 44 5.14 -3.27 -5.16
N GLU A 45 5.34 -3.89 -3.99
CA GLU A 45 4.46 -5.00 -3.61
C GLU A 45 3.04 -4.42 -3.74
N GLN A 46 2.42 -4.58 -4.91
CA GLN A 46 1.00 -4.78 -4.89
C GLN A 46 0.85 -5.96 -3.95
N LYS A 47 0.23 -5.74 -2.78
CA LYS A 47 -0.38 -6.84 -2.05
C LYS A 47 -1.33 -7.47 -3.07
N GLU A 48 -0.82 -8.42 -3.84
CA GLU A 48 -1.65 -9.27 -4.65
C GLU A 48 -2.59 -9.89 -3.63
N LEU A 49 -3.84 -9.44 -3.66
CA LEU A 49 -4.92 -10.25 -3.11
C LEU A 49 -4.71 -11.61 -3.75
N LEU A 50 -4.36 -12.60 -2.92
CA LEU A 50 -4.27 -13.99 -3.35
C LEU A 50 -5.51 -14.27 -4.20
N ILE A 51 -5.36 -15.01 -5.29
CA ILE A 51 -6.48 -15.28 -6.21
C ILE A 51 -7.72 -15.76 -5.42
N GLU A 52 -7.50 -16.52 -4.35
CA GLU A 52 -8.52 -16.90 -3.36
C GLU A 52 -9.26 -15.71 -2.72
N ASP A 53 -8.56 -14.67 -2.27
CA ASP A 53 -9.17 -13.46 -1.70
C ASP A 53 -10.02 -12.72 -2.75
N LYS A 54 -9.62 -12.75 -4.04
CA LYS A 54 -10.43 -12.20 -5.14
C LYS A 54 -11.70 -13.02 -5.36
N ILE A 55 -11.59 -14.36 -5.41
CA ILE A 55 -12.73 -15.27 -5.58
C ILE A 55 -13.72 -15.10 -4.43
N LYS A 56 -13.23 -15.07 -3.18
CA LYS A 56 -14.05 -14.82 -1.99
C LYS A 56 -14.83 -13.51 -2.11
N LYS A 57 -14.17 -12.43 -2.53
CA LYS A 57 -14.81 -11.13 -2.76
C LYS A 57 -15.90 -11.17 -3.85
N TYR A 58 -15.67 -11.87 -4.97
CA TYR A 58 -16.69 -12.03 -6.02
C TYR A 58 -17.88 -12.89 -5.57
N ALA A 59 -17.65 -13.88 -4.71
CA ALA A 59 -18.68 -14.73 -4.13
C ALA A 59 -19.43 -14.06 -2.95
N GLY A 60 -19.09 -12.82 -2.59
CA GLY A 60 -19.67 -12.14 -1.42
C GLY A 60 -19.20 -12.70 -0.07
N ILE A 61 -18.14 -13.50 -0.06
CA ILE A 61 -17.56 -14.12 1.12
C ILE A 61 -16.44 -13.22 1.64
N TRP A 62 -16.43 -12.96 2.94
CA TRP A 62 -15.35 -12.20 3.56
C TRP A 62 -14.07 -13.02 3.65
N SER A 63 -12.96 -12.42 3.25
CA SER A 63 -11.63 -12.96 3.51
C SER A 63 -11.31 -12.93 5.01
N ASP A 64 -10.37 -13.77 5.45
CA ASP A 64 -9.94 -13.80 6.86
C ASP A 64 -9.38 -12.45 7.32
N LYS A 65 -8.76 -11.69 6.40
CA LYS A 65 -8.29 -10.33 6.67
C LYS A 65 -9.44 -9.37 6.92
N GLU A 66 -10.49 -9.41 6.10
CA GLU A 66 -11.69 -8.58 6.26
C GLU A 66 -12.44 -8.95 7.53
N ALA A 67 -12.60 -10.24 7.82
CA ALA A 67 -13.24 -10.73 9.04
C ALA A 67 -12.50 -10.24 10.30
N ASN A 68 -11.17 -10.30 10.30
CA ASN A 68 -10.35 -9.80 11.41
C ASN A 68 -10.45 -8.27 11.56
N LEU A 69 -10.51 -7.53 10.45
CA LEU A 69 -10.69 -6.09 10.45
C LEU A 69 -12.05 -5.69 11.04
N ILE A 70 -13.13 -6.32 10.58
CA ILE A 70 -14.49 -6.10 11.08
C ILE A 70 -14.57 -6.44 12.57
N ARG A 71 -13.99 -7.57 13.00
CA ARG A 71 -13.94 -7.96 14.42
C ARG A 71 -13.23 -6.91 15.27
N LYS A 72 -12.14 -6.32 14.76
CA LYS A 72 -11.40 -5.25 15.45
C LYS A 72 -12.25 -3.98 15.58
N TYR A 73 -12.94 -3.58 14.52
CA TYR A 73 -13.83 -2.42 14.56
C TYR A 73 -15.05 -2.64 15.46
N ALA A 74 -15.69 -3.81 15.38
CA ALA A 74 -16.79 -4.18 16.27
C ALA A 74 -16.37 -4.16 17.75
N ARG A 75 -15.14 -4.60 18.06
CA ARG A 75 -14.60 -4.55 19.42
C ARG A 75 -14.37 -3.11 19.90
N LYS A 76 -13.95 -2.20 19.02
CA LYS A 76 -13.82 -0.77 19.35
C LYS A 76 -15.18 -0.13 19.58
N LEU A 77 -16.13 -0.34 18.67
CA LEU A 77 -17.51 0.16 18.80
C LEU A 77 -18.17 -0.30 20.10
N ARG A 78 -18.03 -1.58 20.48
CA ARG A 78 -18.56 -2.08 21.77
C ARG A 78 -17.96 -1.38 22.98
N LYS A 79 -16.69 -0.96 22.92
CA LYS A 79 -16.05 -0.22 24.02
C LYS A 79 -16.56 1.21 24.09
N GLU A 80 -16.74 1.86 22.95
CA GLU A 80 -17.29 3.22 22.87
C GLU A 80 -18.76 3.27 23.27
N VAL A 81 -19.57 2.29 22.86
CA VAL A 81 -20.98 2.18 23.29
C VAL A 81 -21.11 1.95 24.79
N LYS A 82 -20.17 1.24 25.44
CA LYS A 82 -20.15 1.10 26.90
C LYS A 82 -19.83 2.42 27.64
N LEU A 83 -19.24 3.41 26.96
CA LEU A 83 -18.93 4.72 27.52
C LEU A 83 -20.09 5.70 27.38
N ILE A 84 -21.15 5.34 26.63
CA ILE A 84 -22.39 6.11 26.61
C ILE A 84 -23.22 5.64 27.82
N PRO A 85 -23.39 6.47 28.87
CA PRO A 85 -24.25 6.10 29.99
C PRO A 85 -25.67 5.88 29.44
N ARG A 86 -26.33 4.78 29.85
CA ARG A 86 -27.76 4.55 29.65
C ARG A 86 -28.53 5.72 30.31
N LYS A 87 -28.73 6.82 29.59
CA LYS A 87 -29.58 7.94 29.99
C LYS A 87 -31.00 7.83 29.42
N TYR A 88 -31.33 6.71 28.78
CA TYR A 88 -32.66 6.43 28.23
C TYR A 88 -33.15 5.05 28.65
N ASP A 89 -33.14 4.76 29.95
CA ASP A 89 -34.20 3.91 30.49
C ASP A 89 -35.42 4.83 30.65
N LEU A 90 -36.22 4.93 29.58
CA LEU A 90 -37.56 5.50 29.65
C LEU A 90 -38.42 4.48 30.37
N SER A 91 -38.53 4.63 31.69
CA SER A 91 -39.68 4.15 32.44
C SER A 91 -40.93 4.83 31.87
N GLY A 92 -41.76 4.04 31.20
CA GLY A 92 -43.07 4.41 30.66
C GLY A 92 -43.80 3.15 30.24
#